data_AF-A0A3P8K2S0-F1
#
_entry.id   AF-A0A3P8K2S0-F1
#
_cell.length_a   1.000
_cell.length_b   1.000
_cell.length_c   1.000
_cell.angle_alpha   90.00
_cell.angle_beta   90.00
_cell.angle_gamma   90.00
#
_symmetry.space_group_name_H-M   'P 1'
#
loop_
_entity.id
_entity.type
_entity.pdbx_description
1 polymer ?
#
loop_
_entity_poly.entity_id
_entity_poly.type
_entity_poly.pdbx_seq_one_letter_code
_entity_poly.pdbx_strand_id
1 'polypeptide(L)'
;MPAVRRAKQDGEEAAGVFAASAVMAETIPPCVNLIVMGFVANISIGALFIAGLVPAACLLVLLMIAANRFGGKINVSEAYPVLRPRTQLYLGAAVGLVMIFMIGRGVMMGIATSTEISAFAVIYAIVVGRLAFRELTFKATVKMFIDIAAMSGVLLFIVACATSLSYALTIQMIPQQIAGLLVGIGVEQGAWLFLLLTIVILIIFGAVLEGAPALIIFARSWCRLPCSLVSIRCISASS
;
A
#
# COMPACT_ATOMS: atom_id res chain seq x y z
N MET A 1 15.02 7.26 15.57
CA MET A 1 13.89 6.87 16.45
C MET A 1 14.16 7.30 17.90
N PRO A 2 13.75 8.51 18.32
CA PRO A 2 14.02 9.00 19.68
C PRO A 2 13.33 8.19 20.77
N ALA A 3 12.11 7.70 20.52
CA ALA A 3 11.35 6.89 21.48
C ALA A 3 11.95 5.50 21.70
N VAL A 4 12.31 4.78 20.62
CA VAL A 4 13.00 3.46 20.69
C VAL A 4 14.33 3.56 21.44
N ARG A 5 15.12 4.60 21.16
CA ARG A 5 16.38 4.88 21.87
C ARG A 5 16.19 5.16 23.36
N ARG A 6 15.11 5.85 23.74
CA ARG A 6 14.78 6.16 25.14
C ARG A 6 14.22 4.96 25.89
N ALA A 7 13.47 4.11 25.19
CA ALA A 7 12.89 2.88 25.72
C ALA A 7 13.90 1.72 25.86
N LYS A 8 15.18 1.94 25.49
CA LYS A 8 16.24 0.90 25.44
C LYS A 8 15.83 -0.36 24.68
N GLN A 9 14.97 -0.22 23.68
CA GLN A 9 14.58 -1.32 22.81
C GLN A 9 15.69 -1.67 21.84
N ASP A 10 15.70 -2.93 21.40
CA ASP A 10 16.56 -3.36 20.30
C ASP A 10 16.21 -2.58 19.03
N GLY A 11 17.23 -1.98 18.43
CA GLY A 11 17.09 -1.18 17.22
C GLY A 11 16.74 -2.02 16.00
N GLU A 12 17.19 -3.28 15.98
CA GLU A 12 16.92 -4.21 14.87
C GLU A 12 15.46 -4.65 14.87
N GLU A 13 14.91 -4.96 16.03
CA GLU A 13 13.49 -5.32 16.18
C GLU A 13 12.59 -4.14 15.77
N ALA A 14 12.90 -2.94 16.23
CA ALA A 14 12.16 -1.75 15.83
C ALA A 14 12.25 -1.51 14.32
N ALA A 15 13.43 -1.61 13.73
CA ALA A 15 13.62 -1.46 12.29
C ALA A 15 12.81 -2.50 11.49
N GLY A 16 12.76 -3.76 11.94
CA GLY A 16 11.96 -4.81 11.33
C GLY A 16 10.46 -4.51 11.36
N VAL A 17 9.92 -4.07 12.50
CA VAL A 17 8.51 -3.68 12.62
C VAL A 17 8.20 -2.46 11.74
N PHE A 18 9.10 -1.47 11.69
CA PHE A 18 8.92 -0.31 10.82
C PHE A 18 8.94 -0.68 9.33
N ALA A 19 9.88 -1.53 8.91
CA ALA A 19 9.94 -2.03 7.54
C ALA A 19 8.65 -2.79 7.16
N ALA A 20 8.17 -3.68 8.03
CA ALA A 20 6.94 -4.42 7.79
C ALA A 20 5.70 -3.50 7.77
N SER A 21 5.65 -2.49 8.64
CA SER A 21 4.56 -1.50 8.65
C SER A 21 4.55 -0.62 7.39
N ALA A 22 5.72 -0.31 6.83
CA ALA A 22 5.83 0.45 5.59
C ALA A 22 5.27 -0.35 4.40
N VAL A 23 5.55 -1.65 4.33
CA VAL A 23 4.96 -2.54 3.31
C VAL A 23 3.46 -2.70 3.50
N MET A 24 2.99 -2.83 4.75
CA MET A 24 1.55 -2.87 5.07
C MET A 24 0.82 -1.58 4.65
N ALA A 25 1.48 -0.42 4.77
CA ALA A 25 0.89 0.87 4.42
C ALA A 25 0.46 0.95 2.93
N GLU A 26 1.14 0.22 2.04
CA GLU A 26 0.75 0.12 0.63
C GLU A 26 -0.61 -0.58 0.42
N THR A 27 -1.08 -1.35 1.41
CA THR A 27 -2.39 -2.01 1.35
C THR A 27 -3.53 -1.07 1.78
N ILE A 28 -3.22 0.01 2.51
CA ILE A 28 -4.19 0.96 3.03
C ILE A 28 -4.52 1.98 1.93
N PRO A 29 -5.81 2.18 1.58
CA PRO A 29 -6.19 3.27 0.69
C PRO A 29 -5.87 4.63 1.34
N PRO A 30 -5.34 5.65 0.63
CA PRO A 30 -5.13 5.80 -0.81
C PRO A 30 -3.70 5.45 -1.27
N CYS A 31 -3.52 4.37 -2.03
CA CYS A 31 -2.22 3.98 -2.58
C CYS A 31 -2.23 3.95 -4.12
N VAL A 32 -1.08 4.25 -4.72
CA VAL A 32 -0.96 4.40 -6.18
C VAL A 32 -1.20 3.08 -6.91
N ASN A 33 -0.75 1.96 -6.33
CA ASN A 33 -0.84 0.65 -6.96
C ASN A 33 -2.29 0.15 -7.08
N LEU A 34 -3.15 0.40 -6.08
CA LEU A 34 -4.59 0.08 -6.19
C LEU A 34 -5.29 0.92 -7.26
N ILE A 35 -4.91 2.20 -7.40
CA ILE A 35 -5.50 3.09 -8.41
C ILE A 35 -5.09 2.63 -9.81
N VAL A 36 -3.81 2.32 -10.02
CA VAL A 36 -3.30 1.78 -11.30
C VAL A 36 -3.97 0.45 -11.64
N MET A 37 -4.12 -0.45 -10.67
CA MET A 37 -4.84 -1.71 -10.86
C MET A 37 -6.30 -1.49 -11.27
N GLY A 38 -7.02 -0.60 -10.57
CA GLY A 38 -8.41 -0.26 -10.91
C GLY A 38 -8.54 0.26 -12.35
N PHE A 39 -7.60 1.11 -12.78
CA PHE A 39 -7.56 1.62 -14.14
C PHE A 39 -7.27 0.53 -15.19
N VAL A 40 -6.26 -0.31 -14.97
CA VAL A 40 -5.87 -1.37 -15.92
C VAL A 40 -6.92 -2.48 -16.00
N ALA A 41 -7.50 -2.88 -14.86
CA ALA A 41 -8.48 -3.94 -14.77
C ALA A 41 -9.92 -3.47 -15.04
N ASN A 42 -10.15 -2.17 -15.23
CA ASN A 42 -11.49 -1.57 -15.35
C ASN A 42 -12.44 -1.95 -14.19
N ILE A 43 -11.90 -2.00 -12.98
CA ILE A 43 -12.65 -2.28 -11.75
C ILE A 43 -12.85 -0.95 -11.01
N SER A 44 -14.02 -0.77 -10.39
CA SER A 44 -14.30 0.41 -9.59
C SER A 44 -13.25 0.62 -8.49
N ILE A 45 -12.55 1.75 -8.53
CA ILE A 45 -11.58 2.18 -7.52
C ILE A 45 -12.24 2.19 -6.13
N GLY A 46 -13.53 2.57 -6.08
CA GLY A 46 -14.35 2.52 -4.88
C GLY A 46 -14.37 1.13 -4.23
N ALA A 47 -14.65 0.11 -5.04
CA ALA A 47 -14.67 -1.27 -4.59
C ALA A 47 -13.27 -1.77 -4.18
N LEU A 48 -12.21 -1.39 -4.91
CA LEU A 48 -10.83 -1.76 -4.56
C LEU A 48 -10.40 -1.22 -3.20
N PHE A 49 -10.80 -0.01 -2.82
CA PHE A 49 -10.40 0.54 -1.52
C PHE A 49 -11.08 -0.21 -0.36
N ILE A 50 -12.35 -0.56 -0.52
CA ILE A 50 -13.06 -1.38 0.47
C ILE A 50 -12.43 -2.78 0.54
N ALA A 51 -12.11 -3.36 -0.63
CA ALA A 51 -11.46 -4.66 -0.72
C ALA A 51 -10.06 -4.67 -0.08
N GLY A 52 -9.29 -3.58 -0.22
CA GLY A 52 -7.97 -3.41 0.39
C GLY A 52 -7.99 -3.26 1.92
N LEU A 53 -9.13 -2.86 2.50
CA LEU A 53 -9.26 -2.70 3.94
C LEU A 53 -9.19 -4.04 4.69
N VAL A 54 -9.68 -5.11 4.08
CA VAL A 54 -9.65 -6.47 4.63
C VAL A 54 -8.21 -6.99 4.81
N PRO A 55 -7.35 -7.06 3.77
CA PRO A 55 -5.97 -7.49 3.92
C PRO A 55 -5.16 -6.53 4.80
N ALA A 56 -5.43 -5.22 4.78
CA ALA A 56 -4.79 -4.27 5.68
C ALA A 56 -5.11 -4.57 7.16
N ALA A 57 -6.37 -4.85 7.49
CA ALA A 57 -6.77 -5.22 8.84
C ALA A 57 -6.15 -6.56 9.28
N CYS A 58 -6.09 -7.55 8.39
CA CYS A 58 -5.43 -8.83 8.66
C CYS A 58 -3.94 -8.63 8.97
N LEU A 59 -3.21 -7.88 8.15
CA LEU A 59 -1.79 -7.58 8.36
C LEU A 59 -1.56 -6.78 9.65
N LEU A 60 -2.45 -5.84 9.97
CA LEU A 60 -2.40 -5.07 11.21
C LEU A 60 -2.49 -5.98 12.43
N VAL A 61 -3.46 -6.91 12.45
CA VAL A 61 -3.62 -7.88 13.54
C VAL A 61 -2.40 -8.79 13.66
N LEU A 62 -1.88 -9.29 12.54
CA LEU A 62 -0.69 -10.13 12.52
C LEU A 62 0.55 -9.38 13.05
N LEU A 63 0.73 -8.11 12.66
CA LEU A 63 1.81 -7.28 13.18
C LEU A 63 1.64 -6.96 14.66
N MET A 64 0.42 -6.73 15.14
CA MET A 64 0.16 -6.56 16.59
C MET A 64 0.50 -7.82 17.38
N ILE A 65 0.13 -9.00 16.87
CA ILE A 65 0.45 -10.28 17.50
C ILE A 65 1.96 -10.50 17.51
N ALA A 66 2.64 -10.25 16.37
CA ALA A 66 4.08 -10.37 16.26
C ALA A 66 4.80 -9.42 17.21
N ALA A 67 4.42 -8.14 17.22
CA ALA A 67 4.99 -7.13 18.12
C ALA A 67 4.75 -7.46 19.60
N ASN A 68 3.62 -8.05 19.97
CA ASN A 68 3.37 -8.43 21.36
C ASN A 68 4.09 -9.73 21.77
N ARG A 69 4.36 -10.62 20.82
CA ARG A 69 4.98 -11.93 21.09
C ARG A 69 6.51 -11.89 21.05
N PHE A 70 7.06 -11.10 20.14
CA PHE A 70 8.51 -10.92 19.99
C PHE A 70 9.02 -9.67 20.72
N GLY A 71 8.15 -8.66 20.90
CA GLY A 71 8.47 -7.42 21.60
C GLY A 71 8.85 -7.64 23.05
N GLY A 72 10.05 -7.16 23.40
CA GLY A 72 10.46 -7.04 24.80
C GLY A 72 9.47 -6.18 25.60
N LYS A 73 9.22 -6.54 26.87
CA LYS A 73 8.38 -5.72 27.77
C LYS A 73 9.01 -4.34 27.96
N ILE A 74 8.34 -3.30 27.46
CA ILE A 74 8.81 -1.92 27.55
C ILE A 74 8.29 -1.30 28.86
N ASN A 75 9.19 -0.73 29.67
CA ASN A 75 8.78 0.15 30.75
C ASN A 75 8.34 1.50 30.19
N VAL A 76 7.02 1.66 30.03
CA VAL A 76 6.38 2.87 29.49
C VAL A 76 6.77 4.14 30.26
N SER A 77 7.06 4.02 31.57
CA SER A 77 7.53 5.13 32.42
C SER A 77 8.94 5.62 32.11
N GLU A 78 9.84 4.80 31.54
CA GLU A 78 11.18 5.27 31.13
C GLU A 78 11.15 5.91 29.73
N ALA A 79 10.25 5.45 28.85
CA ALA A 79 10.14 5.94 27.47
C ALA A 79 9.49 7.34 27.37
N TYR A 80 8.59 7.68 28.29
CA TYR A 80 7.85 8.95 28.32
C TYR A 80 8.01 9.68 29.67
N PRO A 81 9.15 10.35 29.91
CA PRO A 81 9.40 11.07 31.17
C PRO A 81 8.49 12.30 31.36
N VAL A 82 7.80 12.75 30.31
CA VAL A 82 6.91 13.92 30.34
C VAL A 82 5.50 13.47 29.95
N LEU A 83 4.57 13.52 30.90
CA LEU A 83 3.14 13.37 30.67
C LEU A 83 2.64 14.58 29.87
N ARG A 84 2.84 14.58 28.56
CA ARG A 84 2.19 15.56 27.67
C ARG A 84 0.67 15.42 27.81
N PRO A 85 -0.11 16.50 27.65
CA PRO A 85 -1.56 16.42 27.69
C PRO A 85 -2.04 15.43 26.62
N ARG A 86 -2.62 14.30 27.06
CA ARG A 86 -3.18 13.28 26.17
C ARG A 86 -4.17 13.89 25.17
N THR A 87 -4.85 14.96 25.56
CA THR A 87 -5.79 15.75 24.75
C THR A 87 -5.16 16.31 23.46
N GLN A 88 -3.94 16.82 23.50
CA GLN A 88 -3.24 17.31 22.30
C GLN A 88 -2.89 16.17 21.34
N LEU A 89 -2.56 14.99 21.89
CA LEU A 89 -2.27 13.79 21.11
C LEU A 89 -3.51 13.29 20.37
N TYR A 90 -4.64 13.20 21.07
CA TYR A 90 -5.92 12.78 20.47
C TYR A 90 -6.41 13.79 19.42
N LEU A 91 -6.24 15.09 19.68
CA LEU A 91 -6.64 16.12 18.72
C LEU A 91 -5.75 16.07 17.46
N GLY A 92 -4.45 15.87 17.61
CA GLY A 92 -3.54 15.67 16.47
C GLY A 92 -3.85 14.41 15.67
N ALA A 93 -4.19 13.30 16.34
CA ALA A 93 -4.59 12.06 15.69
C ALA A 93 -5.93 12.22 14.94
N ALA A 94 -6.91 12.90 15.55
CA ALA A 94 -8.22 13.16 14.94
C ALA A 94 -8.08 13.95 13.64
N VAL A 95 -7.19 14.94 13.61
CA VAL A 95 -6.90 15.75 12.41
C VAL A 95 -6.37 14.89 11.25
N GLY A 96 -5.44 13.96 11.52
CA GLY A 96 -4.96 13.02 10.49
C GLY A 96 -6.06 12.06 10.03
N LEU A 97 -6.90 11.61 10.96
CA LEU A 97 -8.04 10.74 10.67
C LEU A 97 -9.05 11.42 9.73
N VAL A 98 -9.35 12.70 9.97
CA VAL A 98 -10.23 13.51 9.11
C VAL A 98 -9.71 13.53 7.68
N MET A 99 -8.40 13.69 7.48
CA MET A 99 -7.79 13.66 6.14
C MET A 99 -8.01 12.31 5.44
N ILE A 100 -7.77 11.19 6.14
CA ILE A 100 -7.97 9.84 5.60
C ILE A 100 -9.44 9.63 5.19
N PHE A 101 -10.38 10.00 6.06
CA PHE A 101 -11.81 9.88 5.77
C PHE A 101 -12.26 10.83 4.66
N MET A 102 -11.71 12.03 4.58
CA MET A 102 -12.00 12.99 3.52
C MET A 102 -11.63 12.42 2.15
N ILE A 103 -10.43 11.83 2.04
CA ILE A 103 -9.97 11.22 0.78
C ILE A 103 -10.84 9.99 0.45
N GLY A 104 -11.03 9.10 1.41
CA GLY A 104 -11.82 7.88 1.21
C GLY A 104 -13.25 8.19 0.77
N ARG A 105 -13.96 9.07 1.49
CA ARG A 105 -15.34 9.43 1.15
C ARG A 105 -15.45 10.23 -0.15
N GLY A 106 -14.49 11.10 -0.43
CA GLY A 106 -14.45 11.87 -1.67
C GLY A 106 -14.42 10.96 -2.90
N VAL A 107 -13.58 9.91 -2.86
CA VAL A 107 -13.45 8.95 -3.97
C VAL A 107 -14.69 8.05 -4.05
N MET A 108 -15.20 7.56 -2.91
CA MET A 108 -16.39 6.68 -2.90
C MET A 108 -17.65 7.36 -3.46
N MET A 109 -17.83 8.65 -3.15
CA MET A 109 -19.03 9.39 -3.56
C MET A 109 -18.96 9.89 -5.00
N GLY A 110 -17.84 9.68 -5.70
CA GLY A 110 -17.66 10.12 -7.09
C GLY A 110 -17.72 11.64 -7.26
N ILE A 111 -17.53 12.40 -6.18
CA ILE A 111 -17.62 13.87 -6.19
C ILE A 111 -16.47 14.47 -7.02
N ALA A 112 -15.30 13.85 -6.96
CA ALA A 112 -14.09 14.29 -7.64
C ALA A 112 -13.19 13.08 -7.96
N THR A 113 -12.31 13.25 -8.94
CA THR A 113 -11.33 12.24 -9.32
C THR A 113 -10.21 12.11 -8.28
N SER A 114 -9.49 10.99 -8.29
CA SER A 114 -8.42 10.72 -7.32
C SER A 114 -7.33 11.79 -7.32
N THR A 115 -7.08 12.44 -8.46
CA THR A 115 -6.09 13.50 -8.62
C THR A 115 -6.55 14.82 -8.00
N GLU A 116 -7.82 15.19 -8.18
CA GLU A 116 -8.42 16.39 -7.57
C GLU A 116 -8.48 16.27 -6.04
N ILE A 117 -8.90 15.10 -5.53
CA ILE A 117 -8.98 14.84 -4.09
C ILE A 117 -7.59 14.91 -3.44
N SER A 118 -6.56 14.42 -4.13
CA SER A 118 -5.17 14.52 -3.67
C SER A 118 -4.70 15.98 -3.60
N ALA A 119 -5.07 16.82 -4.56
CA ALA A 119 -4.76 18.26 -4.52
C ALA A 119 -5.41 18.96 -3.32
N PHE A 120 -6.69 18.67 -3.04
CA PHE A 120 -7.38 19.17 -1.84
C PHE A 120 -6.72 18.68 -0.55
N ALA A 121 -6.27 17.42 -0.51
CA ALA A 121 -5.57 16.85 0.64
C ALA A 121 -4.24 17.57 0.93
N VAL A 122 -3.47 17.94 -0.10
CA VAL A 122 -2.23 18.73 0.06
C VAL A 122 -2.53 20.12 0.62
N ILE A 123 -3.55 20.80 0.08
CA ILE A 123 -3.96 22.12 0.59
C ILE A 123 -4.39 22.01 2.06
N TYR A 124 -5.22 21.01 2.39
CA TYR A 124 -5.62 20.73 3.77
C TYR A 124 -4.41 20.50 4.68
N ALA A 125 -3.46 19.66 4.26
CA ALA A 125 -2.25 19.36 5.03
C ALA A 125 -1.39 20.60 5.30
N ILE A 126 -1.26 21.52 4.33
CA ILE A 126 -0.52 22.78 4.51
C ILE A 126 -1.25 23.70 5.49
N VAL A 127 -2.57 23.89 5.33
CA VAL A 127 -3.37 24.77 6.19
C VAL A 127 -3.36 24.27 7.63
N VAL A 128 -3.60 22.98 7.82
CA VAL A 128 -3.64 22.33 9.13
C VAL A 128 -2.26 22.23 9.76
N GLY A 129 -1.22 21.88 8.98
CA GLY A 129 0.17 21.85 9.46
C GLY A 129 0.63 23.22 9.96
N ARG A 130 0.17 24.30 9.32
CA ARG A 130 0.46 25.67 9.75
C ARG A 130 -0.39 26.12 10.95
N LEU A 131 -1.69 25.83 10.96
CA LEU A 131 -2.62 26.35 11.98
C LEU A 131 -2.70 25.49 13.25
N ALA A 132 -2.78 24.16 13.10
CA ALA A 132 -2.97 23.23 14.21
C ALA A 132 -1.64 22.82 14.86
N PHE A 133 -0.61 22.51 14.07
CA PHE A 133 0.69 22.09 14.58
C PHE A 133 1.67 23.26 14.76
N ARG A 134 1.53 24.36 14.01
CA ARG A 134 2.45 25.52 14.01
C ARG A 134 3.91 25.17 13.72
N GLU A 135 4.16 23.98 13.18
CA GLU A 135 5.51 23.46 12.87
C GLU A 135 5.96 23.84 11.45
N LEU A 136 5.01 24.19 10.56
CA LEU A 136 5.32 24.58 9.18
C LEU A 136 5.76 26.06 9.08
N THR A 137 7.08 26.27 9.02
CA THR A 137 7.66 27.53 8.54
C THR A 137 7.80 27.52 7.02
N PHE A 138 7.88 28.70 6.38
CA PHE A 138 8.08 28.81 4.93
C PHE A 138 9.34 28.05 4.47
N LYS A 139 10.45 28.19 5.21
CA LYS A 139 11.69 27.45 4.95
C LYS A 139 11.51 25.93 5.08
N ALA A 140 10.81 25.46 6.10
CA ALA A 140 10.54 24.03 6.28
C ALA A 140 9.65 23.48 5.15
N THR A 141 8.69 24.27 4.68
CA THR A 141 7.80 23.91 3.57
C THR A 141 8.60 23.76 2.28
N VAL A 142 9.43 24.75 1.91
CA VAL A 142 10.29 24.68 0.72
C VAL A 142 11.25 23.49 0.79
N LYS A 143 11.87 23.26 1.95
CA LYS A 143 12.74 22.10 2.14
C LYS A 143 11.99 20.78 1.92
N MET A 144 10.78 20.66 2.48
CA MET A 144 9.93 19.48 2.29
C MET A 144 9.60 19.23 0.81
N PHE A 145 9.29 20.28 0.05
CA PHE A 145 9.07 20.15 -1.40
C PHE A 145 10.33 19.67 -2.14
N ILE A 146 11.52 20.17 -1.79
CA ILE A 146 12.79 19.72 -2.39
C ILE A 146 13.05 18.25 -2.06
N ASP A 147 12.86 17.85 -0.79
CA ASP A 147 13.08 16.48 -0.33
C ASP A 147 12.12 15.51 -1.04
N ILE A 148 10.84 15.88 -1.16
CA ILE A 148 9.82 15.10 -1.90
C ILE A 148 10.15 15.05 -3.39
N ALA A 149 10.58 16.15 -4.00
CA ALA A 149 10.97 16.18 -5.40
C ALA A 149 12.16 15.25 -5.67
N ALA A 150 13.19 15.27 -4.83
CA ALA A 150 14.34 14.37 -4.94
C ALA A 150 13.92 12.89 -4.79
N MET A 151 13.08 12.58 -3.80
CA MET A 151 12.57 11.22 -3.59
C MET A 151 11.72 10.74 -4.78
N SER A 152 10.84 11.61 -5.31
CA SER A 152 10.05 11.30 -6.50
C SER A 152 10.92 11.10 -7.75
N GLY A 153 12.02 11.84 -7.88
CA GLY A 153 12.97 11.68 -8.99
C GLY A 153 13.64 10.31 -8.98
N VAL A 154 14.08 9.84 -7.80
CA VAL A 154 14.64 8.48 -7.64
C VAL A 154 13.60 7.42 -7.98
N LEU A 155 12.36 7.58 -7.50
CA LEU A 155 11.26 6.66 -7.82
C LEU A 155 10.97 6.62 -9.31
N LEU A 156 10.83 7.77 -9.98
CA LEU A 156 10.61 7.86 -11.42
C LEU A 156 11.75 7.24 -12.24
N PHE A 157 13.00 7.38 -11.78
CA PHE A 157 14.14 6.74 -12.41
C PHE A 157 14.07 5.20 -12.33
N ILE A 158 13.75 4.66 -11.14
CA ILE A 158 13.57 3.22 -10.94
C ILE A 158 12.42 2.70 -11.83
N VAL A 159 11.28 3.40 -11.84
CA VAL A 159 10.12 3.05 -12.68
C VAL A 159 10.48 3.10 -14.17
N ALA A 160 11.28 4.07 -14.63
CA ALA A 160 11.72 4.17 -16.02
C ALA A 160 12.59 2.96 -16.45
N CYS A 161 13.53 2.54 -15.58
CA CYS A 161 14.31 1.32 -15.82
C CYS A 161 13.43 0.07 -15.82
N ALA A 162 12.52 -0.05 -14.86
CA ALA A 162 11.63 -1.19 -14.73
C ALA A 162 10.63 -1.31 -15.90
N THR A 163 10.08 -0.19 -16.36
CA THR A 163 9.20 -0.14 -17.54
C THR A 163 9.95 -0.54 -18.83
N SER A 164 11.22 -0.12 -18.97
CA SER A 164 12.07 -0.54 -20.09
C SER A 164 12.32 -2.06 -20.08
N LEU A 165 12.59 -2.64 -18.91
CA LEU A 165 12.73 -4.10 -18.74
C LEU A 165 11.40 -4.84 -19.00
N SER A 166 10.30 -4.35 -18.45
CA SER A 166 8.94 -4.85 -18.68
C SER A 166 8.61 -4.89 -20.19
N TYR A 167 8.96 -3.84 -20.92
CA TYR A 167 8.77 -3.78 -22.37
C TYR A 167 9.62 -4.84 -23.10
N ALA A 168 10.89 -4.99 -22.73
CA ALA A 168 11.76 -6.02 -23.30
C ALA A 168 11.23 -7.46 -23.05
N LEU A 169 10.74 -7.75 -21.85
CA LEU A 169 10.12 -9.03 -21.51
C LEU A 169 8.83 -9.29 -22.30
N THR A 170 8.06 -8.22 -22.56
CA THR A 170 6.82 -8.31 -23.34
C THR A 170 7.10 -8.61 -24.81
N ILE A 171 8.18 -8.05 -25.39
CA ILE A 171 8.60 -8.38 -26.77
C ILE A 171 8.96 -9.87 -26.90
N GLN A 172 9.62 -10.43 -25.89
CA GLN A 172 9.97 -11.86 -25.88
C GLN A 172 8.79 -12.78 -25.56
N MET A 173 7.59 -12.24 -25.32
CA MET A 173 6.38 -13.00 -24.97
C MET A 173 6.56 -13.87 -23.71
N ILE A 174 7.52 -13.56 -22.84
CA ILE A 174 7.80 -14.32 -21.62
C ILE A 174 6.57 -14.35 -20.70
N PRO A 175 5.87 -13.22 -20.42
CA PRO A 175 4.67 -13.24 -19.58
C PRO A 175 3.56 -14.14 -20.15
N GLN A 176 3.40 -14.17 -21.47
CA GLN A 176 2.39 -14.97 -22.17
C GLN A 176 2.72 -16.46 -22.12
N GLN A 177 3.99 -16.84 -22.31
CA GLN A 177 4.44 -18.23 -22.19
C GLN A 177 4.25 -18.75 -20.76
N ILE A 178 4.61 -17.95 -19.75
CA ILE A 178 4.38 -18.28 -18.34
C ILE A 178 2.89 -18.44 -18.05
N ALA A 179 2.05 -17.52 -18.52
CA ALA A 179 0.60 -17.63 -18.36
C ALA A 179 0.05 -18.91 -19.01
N GLY A 180 0.53 -19.28 -20.20
CA GLY A 180 0.14 -20.52 -20.88
C GLY A 180 0.52 -21.78 -20.09
N LEU A 181 1.73 -21.82 -19.53
CA LEU A 181 2.19 -22.93 -18.68
C LEU A 181 1.33 -23.06 -17.41
N LEU A 182 1.03 -21.93 -16.76
CA LEU A 182 0.22 -21.89 -15.55
C LEU A 182 -1.21 -22.37 -15.79
N VAL A 183 -1.80 -22.00 -16.93
CA VAL A 183 -3.15 -22.45 -17.31
C VAL A 183 -3.16 -23.95 -17.60
N GLY A 184 -2.14 -24.47 -18.30
CA GLY A 184 -2.01 -25.90 -18.55
C GLY A 184 -1.98 -26.72 -17.25
N ILE A 185 -1.17 -26.28 -16.27
CA ILE A 185 -1.08 -26.93 -14.96
C ILE A 185 -2.37 -26.74 -14.14
N GLY A 186 -2.99 -25.56 -14.22
CA GLY A 186 -4.20 -25.20 -13.48
C GLY A 186 -5.45 -25.99 -13.91
N VAL A 187 -5.55 -26.37 -15.19
CA VAL A 187 -6.65 -27.21 -15.71
C VAL A 187 -6.54 -28.65 -15.19
N GLU A 188 -5.33 -29.17 -15.01
CA GLU A 188 -5.12 -30.56 -14.58
C GLU A 188 -5.19 -30.77 -13.06
N GLN A 189 -4.73 -29.79 -12.26
CA GLN A 189 -4.49 -29.98 -10.82
C GLN A 189 -5.37 -29.11 -9.90
N GLY A 190 -6.27 -28.30 -10.47
CA GLY A 190 -7.31 -27.56 -9.75
C GLY A 190 -6.95 -26.11 -9.36
N ALA A 191 -7.99 -25.31 -9.09
CA ALA A 191 -7.91 -23.85 -8.93
C ALA A 191 -6.98 -23.38 -7.77
N TRP A 192 -6.82 -24.18 -6.72
CA TRP A 192 -5.96 -23.83 -5.58
C TRP A 192 -4.47 -23.88 -5.92
N LEU A 193 -4.04 -24.87 -6.72
CA LEU A 193 -2.64 -24.96 -7.13
C LEU A 193 -2.29 -23.84 -8.10
N PHE A 194 -3.20 -23.52 -9.03
CA PHE A 194 -3.07 -22.35 -9.89
C PHE A 194 -2.84 -21.09 -9.07
N LEU A 195 -3.71 -20.80 -8.09
CA LEU A 195 -3.58 -19.64 -7.20
C LEU A 195 -2.25 -19.62 -6.42
N LEU A 196 -1.75 -20.76 -5.94
CA LEU A 196 -0.48 -20.78 -5.22
C LEU A 196 0.71 -20.47 -6.13
N LEU A 197 0.75 -21.08 -7.32
CA LEU A 197 1.82 -20.88 -8.30
C LEU A 197 1.84 -19.43 -8.83
N THR A 198 0.66 -18.87 -9.02
CA THR A 198 0.42 -17.44 -9.30
C THR A 198 1.08 -16.55 -8.27
N ILE A 199 0.81 -16.79 -7.00
CA ILE A 199 1.29 -15.93 -5.91
C ILE A 199 2.82 -15.98 -5.88
N VAL A 200 3.41 -17.17 -6.02
CA VAL A 200 4.88 -17.34 -6.04
C VAL A 200 5.49 -16.59 -7.22
N ILE A 201 4.92 -16.70 -8.42
CA ILE A 201 5.48 -16.01 -9.60
C ILE A 201 5.33 -14.49 -9.49
N LEU A 202 4.20 -14.00 -8.97
CA LEU A 202 3.97 -12.58 -8.73
C LEU A 202 4.91 -12.02 -7.66
N ILE A 203 5.26 -12.80 -6.65
CA ILE A 203 6.26 -12.39 -5.64
C ILE A 203 7.64 -12.24 -6.29
N ILE A 204 8.08 -13.21 -7.09
CA ILE A 204 9.39 -13.17 -7.75
C ILE A 204 9.45 -12.00 -8.73
N PHE A 205 8.46 -11.86 -9.61
CA PHE A 205 8.43 -10.78 -10.59
C PHE A 205 8.21 -9.42 -9.94
N GLY A 206 7.36 -9.33 -8.91
CA GLY A 206 7.11 -8.08 -8.17
C GLY A 206 8.35 -7.60 -7.42
N ALA A 207 9.17 -8.52 -6.89
CA ALA A 207 10.45 -8.18 -6.26
C ALA A 207 11.47 -7.61 -7.26
N VAL A 208 11.42 -8.02 -8.54
CA VAL A 208 12.36 -7.59 -9.58
C VAL A 208 11.88 -6.34 -10.33
N LEU A 209 10.59 -6.28 -10.67
CA LEU A 209 10.03 -5.28 -11.59
C LEU A 209 9.41 -4.06 -10.90
N GLU A 210 9.39 -4.00 -9.57
CA GLU A 210 8.57 -3.00 -8.84
C GLU A 210 7.05 -3.22 -9.08
N GLY A 211 6.24 -2.77 -8.13
CA GLY A 211 4.82 -3.16 -8.05
C GLY A 211 4.02 -2.71 -9.27
N ALA A 212 4.20 -1.47 -9.72
CA ALA A 212 3.38 -0.92 -10.79
C ALA A 212 3.61 -1.61 -12.16
N PRO A 213 4.85 -1.81 -12.66
CA PRO A 213 5.09 -2.51 -13.92
C PRO A 213 4.63 -3.98 -13.89
N ALA A 214 4.87 -4.69 -12.80
CA ALA A 214 4.41 -6.07 -12.63
C ALA A 214 2.89 -6.16 -12.75
N LEU A 215 2.16 -5.27 -12.06
CA LEU A 215 0.70 -5.23 -12.11
C LEU A 215 0.18 -4.98 -13.53
N ILE A 216 0.77 -4.07 -14.29
CA ILE A 216 0.32 -3.76 -15.66
C ILE A 216 0.44 -4.99 -16.58
N ILE A 217 1.55 -5.72 -16.50
CA ILE A 217 1.82 -6.91 -17.33
C ILE A 217 0.87 -8.06 -16.96
N PHE A 218 0.81 -8.38 -15.67
CA PHE A 218 0.08 -9.55 -15.19
C PHE A 218 -1.43 -9.32 -15.12
N ALA A 219 -1.91 -8.16 -14.66
CA ALA A 219 -3.34 -7.89 -14.60
C ALA A 219 -4.00 -8.02 -15.99
N ARG A 220 -3.35 -7.54 -17.05
CA ARG A 220 -3.85 -7.65 -18.43
C ARG A 220 -3.94 -9.09 -18.92
N SER A 221 -2.93 -9.90 -18.64
CA SER A 221 -2.85 -11.30 -19.10
C SER A 221 -3.76 -12.22 -18.29
N TRP A 222 -3.97 -11.93 -17.00
CA TRP A 222 -4.69 -12.79 -16.07
C TRP A 222 -6.17 -12.46 -15.97
N CYS A 223 -6.54 -11.17 -16.05
CA CYS A 223 -7.93 -10.76 -16.10
C CYS A 223 -8.63 -11.19 -17.42
N ARG A 224 -7.85 -11.58 -18.45
CA ARG A 224 -8.34 -12.18 -19.69
C ARG A 224 -8.47 -13.70 -19.64
N LEU A 225 -7.93 -14.35 -18.61
CA LEU A 225 -8.17 -15.78 -18.41
C LEU A 225 -9.60 -15.94 -17.90
N PRO A 226 -10.39 -16.85 -18.49
CA PRO A 226 -11.83 -16.90 -18.23
C PRO A 226 -12.07 -17.08 -16.73
N CYS A 227 -12.96 -16.25 -16.20
CA CYS A 227 -13.54 -16.32 -14.85
C CYS A 227 -14.16 -17.70 -14.51
N SER A 228 -14.12 -18.69 -15.40
CA SER A 228 -14.65 -20.04 -15.19
C SER A 228 -13.88 -20.88 -14.17
N LEU A 229 -12.61 -20.56 -13.87
CA LEU A 229 -11.81 -21.33 -12.90
C LEU A 229 -11.92 -20.80 -11.45
N VAL A 230 -12.28 -19.53 -11.25
CA VAL A 230 -12.48 -18.94 -9.91
C VAL A 230 -13.97 -18.80 -9.57
N SER A 231 -14.87 -18.77 -10.58
CA SER A 231 -16.32 -18.72 -10.41
C SER A 231 -16.97 -20.11 -10.28
N ILE A 232 -16.52 -20.96 -9.36
CA ILE A 232 -17.27 -22.18 -8.99
C ILE A 232 -17.80 -22.14 -7.54
N ARG A 233 -17.52 -21.11 -6.72
CA ARG A 233 -18.12 -21.02 -5.36
C ARG A 233 -18.72 -19.70 -4.89
N CYS A 234 -18.64 -18.61 -5.66
CA CYS A 234 -19.26 -17.33 -5.22
C CYS A 234 -20.66 -17.05 -5.79
N ILE A 235 -21.23 -17.91 -6.64
CA ILE A 235 -22.59 -17.70 -7.23
C ILE A 235 -23.63 -18.70 -6.71
N SER A 236 -23.30 -19.66 -5.83
CA SER A 236 -24.30 -20.56 -5.22
C SER A 236 -24.72 -20.20 -3.79
N ALA A 237 -24.42 -18.98 -3.32
CA ALA A 237 -24.88 -18.46 -2.03
C ALA A 237 -25.76 -17.21 -2.23
N SER A 238 -26.69 -17.29 -3.17
CA SER A 238 -27.89 -16.45 -3.21
C SER A 238 -28.99 -17.21 -3.97
N SER A 239 -29.59 -18.16 -3.27
CA SER A 239 -30.93 -18.68 -3.54
C SER A 239 -31.61 -18.85 -2.20
#